data_AF-A0A931RDR7-F1
#
_entry.id   AF-A0A931RDR7-F1
#
_cell.length_a   1.000
_cell.length_b   1.000
_cell.length_c   1.000
_cell.angle_alpha   90.00
_cell.angle_beta   90.00
_cell.angle_gamma   90.00
#
_symmetry.space_group_name_H-M   'P 1'
#
loop_
_entity.id
_entity.type
_entity.pdbx_description
1 polymer ?
#
loop_
_entity_poly.entity_id
_entity_poly.type
_entity_poly.pdbx_seq_one_letter_code
_entity_poly.pdbx_strand_id
1 'polypeptide(L)'
;MLAIFKPFLIFLFFPIYLLLENFIFRKDELKRGYKIFTSLLAVFILLPIWIVIYFSAALIIAGQLHFFKEPVAIAGSGSMYPTFPKGVEKDPKVAAKEIVGEYFALPYPTGFNLFGKSFFSYQISHGDIVIFENEKVKAITNTVYGSPSGLIKRVIALPGDSIEIRDGLVILNNKTLEEPYIARARSTFGGEFLPECKKLVIPQDKLFVMGDNRTGSSDSRYDVQLIDFSDITHVIPFDNQKGKLDKNWRDSTNDLLESSKIHLDKFVYLELLNKKRVENGLKPLKYQPKLELSAKLRGEIMLRFDDFSFEASRSGYTMEKALQDVSYSNITWGEIPTQGYFEAEELIEGLFEFPEGKKFLLNPDDEEFGIAQVPGELNGCPTQVIVQHFAGYIPPNYSAKDIESWKSLLKNLQEIKAGWQNLKDLEKFYQEEKIDVDRINEIIQFRLNNVPRIISRMEANEWLTKEELDYIKQDKNLSEEQNQIADKLNKR
;
A
#
# COMPACT_ATOMS: atom_id res chain seq x y z
N MET A 1 -26.84 -59.72 10.83
CA MET A 1 -25.68 -58.83 10.58
C MET A 1 -24.34 -59.56 10.73
N LEU A 2 -24.08 -60.30 11.83
CA LEU A 2 -22.82 -61.07 12.01
C LEU A 2 -22.55 -62.20 10.98
N ALA A 3 -23.59 -62.79 10.38
CA ALA A 3 -23.42 -63.87 9.41
C ALA A 3 -22.85 -63.40 8.06
N ILE A 4 -23.05 -62.13 7.69
CA ILE A 4 -22.58 -61.55 6.42
C ILE A 4 -21.11 -61.11 6.54
N PHE A 5 -20.66 -60.72 7.74
CA PHE A 5 -19.28 -60.31 8.00
C PHE A 5 -18.34 -61.46 8.35
N LYS A 6 -18.85 -62.66 8.64
CA LYS A 6 -18.05 -63.84 9.02
C LYS A 6 -16.97 -64.23 8.00
N PRO A 7 -17.27 -64.36 6.68
CA PRO A 7 -16.22 -64.64 5.69
C PRO A 7 -15.23 -63.49 5.55
N PHE A 8 -15.68 -62.24 5.75
CA PHE A 8 -14.84 -61.06 5.71
C PHE A 8 -13.85 -61.00 6.88
N LEU A 9 -14.27 -61.35 8.11
CA LEU A 9 -13.40 -61.45 9.28
C LEU A 9 -12.40 -62.60 9.17
N ILE A 10 -12.81 -63.76 8.62
CA ILE A 10 -11.91 -64.89 8.40
C ILE A 10 -10.83 -64.51 7.38
N PHE A 11 -11.18 -63.75 6.35
CA PHE A 11 -10.21 -63.20 5.40
C PHE A 11 -9.29 -62.17 6.09
N LEU A 12 -9.87 -61.23 6.86
CA LEU A 12 -9.12 -60.15 7.54
C LEU A 12 -8.05 -60.67 8.52
N PHE A 13 -8.31 -61.83 9.15
CA PHE A 13 -7.45 -62.45 10.14
C PHE A 13 -6.88 -63.80 9.68
N PHE A 14 -6.89 -64.11 8.38
CA PHE A 14 -6.54 -65.45 7.87
C PHE A 14 -5.17 -66.00 8.35
N PRO A 15 -4.08 -65.21 8.42
CA PRO A 15 -2.80 -65.69 8.96
C PRO A 15 -2.86 -65.97 10.47
N ILE A 16 -3.57 -65.13 11.22
CA ILE A 16 -3.78 -65.29 12.67
C ILE A 16 -4.70 -66.48 12.94
N TYR A 17 -5.71 -66.69 12.09
CA TYR A 17 -6.60 -67.84 12.10
C TYR A 17 -5.81 -69.14 11.87
N LEU A 18 -4.92 -69.20 10.85
CA LEU A 18 -4.06 -70.36 10.60
C LEU A 18 -3.09 -70.64 11.77
N LEU A 19 -2.58 -69.60 12.42
CA LEU A 19 -1.73 -69.73 13.61
C LEU A 19 -2.51 -70.25 14.82
N LEU A 20 -3.73 -69.74 15.05
CA LEU A 20 -4.61 -70.15 16.14
C LEU A 20 -5.19 -71.56 15.92
N GLU A 21 -5.56 -71.91 14.69
CA GLU A 21 -6.04 -73.24 14.31
C GLU A 21 -4.97 -74.32 14.58
N ASN A 22 -3.70 -74.01 14.27
CA ASN A 22 -2.58 -74.90 14.56
C ASN A 22 -2.27 -75.06 16.07
N PHE A 23 -2.62 -74.06 16.90
CA PHE A 23 -2.34 -74.06 18.35
C PHE A 23 -3.49 -74.61 19.20
N ILE A 24 -4.75 -74.44 18.77
CA ILE A 24 -5.95 -74.67 19.61
C ILE A 24 -6.67 -76.00 19.30
N PHE A 25 -6.66 -76.50 18.06
CA PHE A 25 -7.43 -77.70 17.70
C PHE A 25 -6.64 -79.02 17.82
N ARG A 26 -7.20 -79.93 18.64
CA ARG A 26 -6.61 -81.21 19.11
C ARG A 26 -6.74 -82.37 18.12
N LYS A 27 -5.78 -83.30 18.29
CA LYS A 27 -5.83 -84.76 18.04
C LYS A 27 -5.99 -85.21 16.58
N ASP A 28 -4.89 -85.22 15.84
CA ASP A 28 -4.58 -86.34 14.94
C ASP A 28 -3.07 -86.44 14.74
N GLU A 29 -2.52 -87.65 14.82
CA GLU A 29 -1.08 -87.93 14.74
C GLU A 29 -0.50 -87.81 13.31
N LEU A 30 -1.32 -87.44 12.32
CA LEU A 30 -0.81 -87.12 10.99
C LEU A 30 -0.14 -85.73 10.96
N LYS A 31 1.20 -85.80 10.95
CA LYS A 31 2.17 -84.81 10.45
C LYS A 31 2.42 -83.59 11.34
N ARG A 32 3.11 -83.81 12.46
CA ARG A 32 3.84 -82.76 13.22
C ARG A 32 4.69 -81.86 12.30
N GLY A 33 5.33 -82.44 11.28
CA GLY A 33 6.09 -81.69 10.26
C GLY A 33 5.23 -80.78 9.38
N TYR A 34 3.99 -81.16 9.06
CA TYR A 34 3.06 -80.31 8.31
C TYR A 34 2.57 -79.13 9.15
N LYS A 35 2.32 -79.33 10.44
CA LYS A 35 1.96 -78.23 11.37
C LYS A 35 3.11 -77.24 11.57
N ILE A 36 4.35 -77.73 11.71
CA ILE A 36 5.54 -76.87 11.77
C ILE A 36 5.71 -76.11 10.45
N PHE A 37 5.60 -76.80 9.31
CA PHE A 37 5.71 -76.19 7.99
C PHE A 37 4.65 -75.11 7.75
N THR A 38 3.38 -75.39 8.03
CA THR A 38 2.29 -74.41 7.86
C THR A 38 2.40 -73.24 8.82
N SER A 39 2.87 -73.46 10.05
CA SER A 39 3.14 -72.38 11.00
C SER A 39 4.32 -71.51 10.55
N LEU A 40 5.41 -72.13 10.07
CA LEU A 40 6.54 -71.39 9.50
C LEU A 40 6.13 -70.62 8.23
N LEU A 41 5.34 -71.22 7.34
CA LEU A 41 4.76 -70.56 6.16
C LEU A 41 3.87 -69.38 6.58
N ALA A 42 3.03 -69.55 7.61
CA ALA A 42 2.19 -68.48 8.12
C ALA A 42 3.00 -67.32 8.73
N VAL A 43 4.01 -67.60 9.55
CA VAL A 43 4.82 -66.57 10.23
C VAL A 43 5.81 -65.89 9.30
N PHE A 44 6.52 -66.65 8.47
CA PHE A 44 7.64 -66.13 7.68
C PHE A 44 7.27 -65.72 6.27
N ILE A 45 6.11 -66.13 5.75
CA ILE A 45 5.70 -65.82 4.37
C ILE A 45 4.35 -65.09 4.36
N LEU A 46 3.29 -65.67 4.91
CA LEU A 46 1.96 -65.07 4.83
C LEU A 46 1.85 -63.80 5.68
N LEU A 47 2.27 -63.83 6.95
CA LEU A 47 2.17 -62.70 7.85
C LEU A 47 2.92 -61.45 7.33
N PRO A 48 4.17 -61.53 6.83
CA PRO A 48 4.85 -60.38 6.23
C PRO A 48 4.12 -59.85 4.99
N ILE A 49 3.66 -60.74 4.09
CA ILE A 49 2.87 -60.33 2.91
C ILE A 49 1.61 -59.60 3.33
N TRP A 50 0.90 -60.11 4.33
CA TRP A 50 -0.32 -59.51 4.86
C TRP A 50 -0.08 -58.17 5.55
N ILE A 51 0.99 -58.06 6.36
CA ILE A 51 1.41 -56.78 6.96
C ILE A 51 1.70 -55.77 5.86
N VAL A 52 2.44 -56.16 4.83
CA VAL A 52 2.75 -55.27 3.69
C VAL A 52 1.49 -54.85 2.96
N ILE A 53 0.55 -55.77 2.69
CA ILE A 53 -0.72 -55.45 2.04
C ILE A 53 -1.55 -54.48 2.90
N TYR A 54 -1.70 -54.74 4.20
CA TYR A 54 -2.47 -53.87 5.09
C TYR A 54 -1.83 -52.51 5.24
N PHE A 55 -0.51 -52.47 5.43
CA PHE A 55 0.23 -51.23 5.53
C PHE A 55 0.13 -50.43 4.23
N SER A 56 0.26 -51.08 3.07
CA SER A 56 0.12 -50.43 1.76
C SER A 56 -1.31 -49.91 1.55
N ALA A 57 -2.33 -50.71 1.87
CA ALA A 57 -3.72 -50.29 1.78
C ALA A 57 -4.02 -49.12 2.73
N ALA A 58 -3.48 -49.16 3.95
CA ALA A 58 -3.61 -48.08 4.93
C ALA A 58 -2.94 -46.78 4.43
N LEU A 59 -1.75 -46.87 3.81
CA LEU A 59 -1.09 -45.72 3.18
C LEU A 59 -1.91 -45.16 2.02
N ILE A 60 -2.45 -46.02 1.13
CA ILE A 60 -3.29 -45.58 0.02
C ILE A 60 -4.53 -44.85 0.54
N ILE A 61 -5.21 -45.42 1.54
CA ILE A 61 -6.38 -44.80 2.16
C ILE A 61 -5.99 -43.48 2.83
N ALA A 62 -4.90 -43.43 3.58
CA ALA A 62 -4.42 -42.20 4.22
C ALA A 62 -4.10 -41.10 3.19
N GLY A 63 -3.57 -41.46 2.02
CA GLY A 63 -3.35 -40.54 0.91
C GLY A 63 -4.66 -40.01 0.32
N GLN A 64 -5.64 -40.90 0.08
CA GLN A 64 -6.97 -40.49 -0.39
C GLN A 64 -7.75 -39.62 0.61
N LEU A 65 -7.43 -39.74 1.89
CA LEU A 65 -7.99 -38.92 2.98
C LEU A 65 -7.17 -37.67 3.29
N HIS A 66 -6.17 -37.35 2.45
CA HIS A 66 -5.32 -36.17 2.56
C HIS A 66 -4.58 -36.04 3.91
N PHE A 67 -4.18 -37.16 4.52
CA PHE A 67 -3.42 -37.14 5.77
C PHE A 67 -1.92 -36.95 5.58
N PHE A 68 -1.42 -37.01 4.34
CA PHE A 68 -0.03 -36.70 4.03
C PHE A 68 0.13 -35.25 3.65
N LYS A 69 1.23 -34.66 4.10
CA LYS A 69 1.58 -33.30 3.74
C LYS A 69 2.18 -33.29 2.34
N GLU A 70 1.82 -32.27 1.57
CA GLU A 70 2.29 -32.04 0.21
C GLU A 70 3.16 -30.78 0.18
N PRO A 71 4.23 -30.75 -0.65
CA PRO A 71 5.06 -29.57 -0.78
C PRO A 71 4.29 -28.47 -1.51
N VAL A 72 4.23 -27.29 -0.91
CA VAL A 72 3.66 -26.08 -1.49
C VAL A 72 4.79 -25.08 -1.71
N ALA A 73 4.91 -24.62 -2.95
CA ALA A 73 5.88 -23.60 -3.33
C ALA A 73 5.43 -22.22 -2.83
N ILE A 74 6.35 -21.49 -2.21
CA ILE A 74 6.08 -20.15 -1.67
C ILE A 74 6.64 -19.13 -2.64
N ALA A 75 5.75 -18.26 -3.14
CA ALA A 75 6.11 -17.19 -4.05
C ALA A 75 6.88 -16.06 -3.33
N GLY A 76 7.87 -15.49 -4.02
CA GLY A 76 8.74 -14.42 -3.54
C GLY A 76 8.08 -13.05 -3.38
N SER A 77 6.76 -12.96 -3.52
CA SER A 77 5.96 -11.73 -3.30
C SER A 77 6.21 -11.02 -1.96
N GLY A 78 6.72 -11.74 -0.95
CA GLY A 78 7.02 -11.17 0.37
C GLY A 78 5.80 -10.92 1.26
N SER A 79 4.59 -11.29 0.84
CA SER A 79 3.35 -11.03 1.60
C SER A 79 3.27 -11.74 2.96
N MET A 80 4.09 -12.76 3.17
CA MET A 80 4.20 -13.52 4.42
C MET A 80 5.57 -13.33 5.11
N TYR A 81 6.34 -12.31 4.73
CA TYR A 81 7.56 -11.95 5.45
C TYR A 81 7.20 -11.42 6.86
N PRO A 82 7.94 -11.78 7.93
CA PRO A 82 9.18 -12.56 7.98
C PRO A 82 9.04 -14.08 8.11
N THR A 83 7.81 -14.62 8.21
CA THR A 83 7.58 -16.08 8.31
C THR A 83 8.19 -16.83 7.13
N PHE A 84 8.01 -16.31 5.91
CA PHE A 84 8.73 -16.77 4.72
C PHE A 84 9.66 -15.66 4.19
N PRO A 85 10.82 -16.02 3.59
CA PRO A 85 11.69 -15.03 2.95
C PRO A 85 10.97 -14.27 1.83
N LYS A 86 11.46 -13.07 1.50
CA LYS A 86 11.03 -12.31 0.31
C LYS A 86 11.99 -12.57 -0.85
N GLY A 87 11.49 -12.41 -2.08
CA GLY A 87 12.29 -12.46 -3.29
C GLY A 87 13.34 -11.35 -3.37
N VAL A 88 14.26 -11.45 -4.31
CA VAL A 88 15.28 -10.41 -4.53
C VAL A 88 14.75 -9.30 -5.42
N GLU A 89 13.85 -9.66 -6.33
CA GLU A 89 13.25 -8.74 -7.28
C GLU A 89 12.21 -7.83 -6.64
N LYS A 90 12.20 -6.56 -7.06
CA LYS A 90 11.30 -5.53 -6.52
C LYS A 90 10.01 -5.38 -7.31
N ASP A 91 9.99 -5.83 -8.57
CA ASP A 91 8.79 -5.82 -9.38
C ASP A 91 7.84 -6.94 -8.93
N PRO A 92 6.59 -6.65 -8.53
CA PRO A 92 5.67 -7.66 -8.01
C PRO A 92 5.39 -8.82 -8.98
N LYS A 93 5.38 -8.57 -10.29
CA LYS A 93 5.11 -9.59 -11.32
C LYS A 93 6.29 -10.51 -11.54
N VAL A 94 7.50 -10.01 -11.29
CA VAL A 94 8.73 -10.83 -11.32
C VAL A 94 8.88 -11.59 -10.00
N ALA A 95 8.74 -10.90 -8.86
CA ALA A 95 8.85 -11.47 -7.53
C ALA A 95 7.84 -12.60 -7.28
N ALA A 96 6.62 -12.51 -7.82
CA ALA A 96 5.61 -13.56 -7.70
C ALA A 96 5.96 -14.86 -8.45
N LYS A 97 6.90 -14.82 -9.40
CA LYS A 97 7.39 -16.01 -10.13
C LYS A 97 8.59 -16.66 -9.45
N GLU A 98 9.25 -15.96 -8.53
CA GLU A 98 10.34 -16.52 -7.74
C GLU A 98 9.77 -17.48 -6.68
N ILE A 99 10.42 -18.63 -6.49
CA ILE A 99 10.11 -19.54 -5.40
C ILE A 99 11.17 -19.37 -4.31
N VAL A 100 10.76 -18.85 -3.16
CA VAL A 100 11.63 -18.56 -2.01
C VAL A 100 11.73 -19.72 -1.03
N GLY A 101 10.93 -20.77 -1.22
CA GLY A 101 10.97 -21.98 -0.43
C GLY A 101 9.82 -22.93 -0.74
N GLU A 102 9.91 -24.14 -0.21
CA GLU A 102 8.84 -25.13 -0.25
C GLU A 102 8.50 -25.59 1.16
N TYR A 103 7.21 -25.68 1.45
CA TYR A 103 6.72 -26.10 2.76
C TYR A 103 5.66 -27.17 2.66
N PHE A 104 5.77 -28.16 3.54
CA PHE A 104 4.84 -29.27 3.61
C PHE A 104 3.55 -28.86 4.32
N ALA A 105 2.48 -28.67 3.54
CA ALA A 105 1.15 -28.31 4.01
C ALA A 105 0.20 -29.51 3.93
N LEU A 106 -0.79 -29.58 4.80
CA LEU A 106 -1.85 -30.59 4.72
C LEU A 106 -2.89 -30.14 3.69
N PRO A 107 -3.27 -30.97 2.70
CA PRO A 107 -4.39 -30.65 1.83
C PRO A 107 -5.68 -30.54 2.65
N TYR A 108 -6.58 -29.65 2.26
CA TYR A 108 -7.80 -29.34 2.97
C TYR A 108 -9.02 -29.41 2.03
N PRO A 109 -10.17 -29.94 2.49
CA PRO A 109 -10.38 -30.60 3.78
C PRO A 109 -9.68 -31.95 3.86
N THR A 110 -9.23 -32.33 5.06
CA THR A 110 -8.76 -33.70 5.34
C THR A 110 -9.93 -34.60 5.74
N GLY A 111 -9.70 -35.91 5.69
CA GLY A 111 -10.64 -36.91 6.18
C GLY A 111 -11.74 -37.23 5.18
N PHE A 112 -12.89 -37.69 5.69
CA PHE A 112 -14.03 -38.10 4.86
C PHE A 112 -15.36 -37.71 5.47
N ASN A 113 -16.38 -37.60 4.61
CA ASN A 113 -17.75 -37.34 5.00
C ASN A 113 -18.56 -38.63 4.97
N LEU A 114 -19.22 -38.95 6.08
CA LEU A 114 -20.12 -40.09 6.20
C LEU A 114 -21.41 -39.66 6.91
N PHE A 115 -22.56 -39.88 6.26
CA PHE A 115 -23.89 -39.48 6.77
C PHE A 115 -23.98 -38.00 7.20
N GLY A 116 -23.37 -37.09 6.44
CA GLY A 116 -23.38 -35.65 6.74
C GLY A 116 -22.49 -35.23 7.90
N LYS A 117 -21.64 -36.12 8.42
CA LYS A 117 -20.62 -35.80 9.43
C LYS A 117 -19.22 -35.98 8.84
N SER A 118 -18.37 -34.99 9.04
CA SER A 118 -16.95 -35.05 8.69
C SER A 118 -16.18 -35.78 9.80
N PHE A 119 -15.38 -36.76 9.43
CA PHE A 119 -14.52 -37.52 10.34
C PHE A 119 -13.07 -37.25 10.01
N PHE A 120 -12.24 -37.05 11.05
CA PHE A 120 -10.80 -36.78 10.94
C PHE A 120 -10.46 -35.53 10.11
N SER A 121 -11.43 -34.62 9.97
CA SER A 121 -11.18 -33.35 9.31
C SER A 121 -10.42 -32.42 10.25
N TYR A 122 -9.31 -31.88 9.75
CA TYR A 122 -8.53 -30.90 10.45
C TYR A 122 -9.40 -29.66 10.72
N GLN A 123 -9.41 -29.22 11.97
CA GLN A 123 -10.16 -28.02 12.36
C GLN A 123 -9.22 -26.82 12.27
N ILE A 124 -9.53 -25.89 11.37
CA ILE A 124 -8.77 -24.64 11.24
C ILE A 124 -8.84 -23.88 12.56
N SER A 125 -7.69 -23.39 13.00
CA SER A 125 -7.51 -22.66 14.26
C SER A 125 -6.79 -21.33 14.04
N HIS A 126 -6.84 -20.45 15.04
CA HIS A 126 -6.11 -19.19 15.02
C HIS A 126 -4.62 -19.41 14.78
N GLY A 127 -4.04 -18.58 13.91
CA GLY A 127 -2.62 -18.64 13.59
C GLY A 127 -2.26 -19.67 12.52
N ASP A 128 -3.18 -20.56 12.11
CA ASP A 128 -2.96 -21.44 10.96
C ASP A 128 -2.64 -20.62 9.72
N ILE A 129 -1.73 -21.11 8.88
CA ILE A 129 -1.49 -20.51 7.56
C ILE A 129 -2.26 -21.34 6.54
N VAL A 130 -3.09 -20.69 5.75
CA VAL A 130 -3.93 -21.34 4.73
C VAL A 130 -3.51 -20.89 3.34
N ILE A 131 -3.58 -21.83 2.40
CA ILE A 131 -3.54 -21.54 0.97
C ILE A 131 -4.96 -21.69 0.43
N PHE A 132 -5.43 -20.67 -0.28
CA PHE A 132 -6.79 -20.63 -0.79
C PHE A 132 -6.83 -20.01 -2.18
N GLU A 133 -7.82 -20.42 -2.96
CA GLU A 133 -8.08 -19.88 -4.28
C GLU A 133 -9.58 -19.85 -4.59
N ASN A 134 -10.00 -18.79 -5.25
CA ASN A 134 -11.32 -18.67 -5.87
C ASN A 134 -11.21 -17.68 -7.04
N GLU A 135 -12.29 -17.48 -7.80
CA GLU A 135 -12.27 -16.60 -8.98
C GLU A 135 -11.92 -15.15 -8.64
N LYS A 136 -12.35 -14.66 -7.46
CA LYS A 136 -12.02 -13.32 -6.97
C LYS A 136 -10.52 -13.19 -6.70
N VAL A 137 -9.93 -14.17 -6.00
CA VAL A 137 -8.50 -14.22 -5.70
C VAL A 137 -7.68 -14.31 -6.98
N LYS A 138 -8.09 -15.15 -7.94
CA LYS A 138 -7.43 -15.27 -9.25
C LYS A 138 -7.47 -13.95 -10.03
N ALA A 139 -8.56 -13.19 -9.94
CA ALA A 139 -8.66 -11.87 -10.56
C ALA A 139 -7.73 -10.84 -9.88
N ILE A 140 -7.65 -10.85 -8.55
CA ILE A 140 -6.73 -10.00 -7.77
C ILE A 140 -5.28 -10.32 -8.16
N THR A 141 -4.86 -11.58 -8.10
CA THR A 141 -3.48 -11.96 -8.42
C THR A 141 -3.13 -11.74 -9.88
N ASN A 142 -4.09 -11.90 -10.81
CA ASN A 142 -3.85 -11.57 -12.21
C ASN A 142 -3.59 -10.07 -12.40
N THR A 143 -4.27 -9.22 -11.64
CA THR A 143 -4.08 -7.77 -11.69
C THR A 143 -2.75 -7.37 -11.06
N VAL A 144 -2.47 -7.87 -9.85
CA VAL A 144 -1.29 -7.47 -9.06
C VAL A 144 -0.01 -8.14 -9.57
N TYR A 145 -0.04 -9.45 -9.82
CA TYR A 145 1.14 -10.27 -10.15
C TYR A 145 1.21 -10.67 -11.63
N GLY A 146 0.19 -10.35 -12.43
CA GLY A 146 0.17 -10.68 -13.87
C GLY A 146 -0.16 -12.15 -14.18
N SER A 147 -0.55 -12.94 -13.17
CA SER A 147 -1.00 -14.32 -13.36
C SER A 147 -2.04 -14.75 -12.31
N PRO A 148 -3.10 -15.49 -12.70
CA PRO A 148 -4.07 -16.03 -11.75
C PRO A 148 -3.43 -17.14 -10.90
N SER A 149 -3.50 -17.00 -9.58
CA SER A 149 -2.97 -17.96 -8.61
C SER A 149 -3.73 -17.86 -7.28
N GLY A 150 -3.54 -18.84 -6.41
CA GLY A 150 -4.01 -18.75 -5.02
C GLY A 150 -3.17 -17.78 -4.19
N LEU A 151 -3.63 -17.52 -2.97
CA LEU A 151 -2.93 -16.74 -1.96
C LEU A 151 -2.62 -17.61 -0.73
N ILE A 152 -1.52 -17.27 -0.07
CA ILE A 152 -1.14 -17.81 1.24
C ILE A 152 -1.27 -16.71 2.29
N LYS A 153 -2.02 -16.97 3.37
CA LYS A 153 -2.29 -16.01 4.45
C LYS A 153 -2.45 -16.71 5.80
N ARG A 154 -2.29 -15.96 6.89
CA ARG A 154 -2.55 -16.44 8.26
C ARG A 154 -4.00 -16.20 8.64
N VAL A 155 -4.63 -17.18 9.28
CA VAL A 155 -5.96 -17.10 9.87
C VAL A 155 -5.91 -16.26 11.14
N ILE A 156 -6.60 -15.13 11.13
CA ILE A 156 -6.64 -14.18 12.25
C ILE A 156 -7.96 -14.29 13.01
N ALA A 157 -9.08 -14.51 12.32
CA ALA A 157 -10.38 -14.68 12.97
C ALA A 157 -11.21 -15.80 12.32
N LEU A 158 -11.87 -16.58 13.17
CA LEU A 158 -12.73 -17.73 12.88
C LEU A 158 -14.22 -17.35 13.00
N PRO A 159 -15.16 -18.20 12.55
CA PRO A 159 -16.59 -17.98 12.75
C PRO A 159 -16.96 -17.62 14.19
N GLY A 160 -17.73 -16.55 14.35
CA GLY A 160 -18.19 -16.05 15.65
C GLY A 160 -17.21 -15.12 16.36
N ASP A 161 -15.96 -15.04 15.91
CA ASP A 161 -15.02 -14.05 16.46
C ASP A 161 -15.44 -12.64 16.09
N SER A 162 -15.02 -11.69 16.94
CA SER A 162 -15.05 -10.27 16.60
C SER A 162 -13.63 -9.74 16.43
N ILE A 163 -13.36 -9.11 15.29
CA ILE A 163 -12.08 -8.48 14.96
C ILE A 163 -12.25 -6.97 14.81
N GLU A 164 -11.25 -6.23 15.27
CA GLU A 164 -11.10 -4.80 15.11
C GLU A 164 -9.61 -4.47 14.91
N ILE A 165 -9.31 -3.46 14.11
CA ILE A 165 -7.95 -2.90 13.99
C ILE A 165 -7.96 -1.53 14.63
N ARG A 166 -7.04 -1.27 15.56
CA ARG A 166 -6.99 0.00 16.31
C ARG A 166 -5.54 0.31 16.70
N ASP A 167 -5.08 1.52 16.42
CA ASP A 167 -3.78 2.03 16.88
C ASP A 167 -2.58 1.14 16.46
N GLY A 168 -2.64 0.61 15.23
CA GLY A 168 -1.63 -0.31 14.69
C GLY A 168 -1.78 -1.78 15.14
N LEU A 169 -2.77 -2.09 15.98
CA LEU A 169 -2.94 -3.40 16.62
C LEU A 169 -4.19 -4.13 16.12
N VAL A 170 -4.11 -5.46 16.10
CA VAL A 170 -5.29 -6.33 15.93
C VAL A 170 -5.91 -6.62 17.29
N ILE A 171 -7.19 -6.33 17.44
CA ILE A 171 -8.00 -6.68 18.60
C ILE A 171 -8.95 -7.81 18.19
N LEU A 172 -8.74 -8.99 18.78
CA LEU A 172 -9.56 -10.17 18.57
C LEU A 172 -10.33 -10.49 19.84
N ASN A 173 -11.66 -10.61 19.75
CA ASN A 173 -12.55 -10.89 20.88
C ASN A 173 -12.31 -9.94 22.09
N ASN A 174 -12.13 -8.65 21.80
CA ASN A 174 -11.82 -7.58 22.76
C ASN A 174 -10.47 -7.73 23.49
N LYS A 175 -9.53 -8.52 22.95
CA LYS A 175 -8.16 -8.64 23.45
C LYS A 175 -7.19 -8.34 22.32
N THR A 176 -6.11 -7.63 22.60
CA THR A 176 -5.05 -7.45 21.61
C THR A 176 -4.44 -8.81 21.29
N LEU A 177 -4.28 -9.08 20.00
CA LEU A 177 -3.66 -10.29 19.50
C LEU A 177 -2.14 -10.17 19.59
N GLU A 178 -1.47 -11.19 20.13
CA GLU A 178 -0.02 -11.28 20.11
C GLU A 178 0.44 -11.74 18.72
N GLU A 179 1.25 -10.92 18.06
CA GLU A 179 1.66 -11.13 16.67
C GLU A 179 3.19 -11.24 16.55
N PRO A 180 3.83 -12.28 17.09
CA PRO A 180 5.28 -12.43 17.00
C PRO A 180 5.75 -12.69 15.54
N TYR A 181 4.82 -13.06 14.66
CA TYR A 181 5.06 -13.39 13.26
C TYR A 181 5.10 -12.18 12.31
N ILE A 182 4.74 -10.97 12.75
CA ILE A 182 4.81 -9.77 11.89
C ILE A 182 6.17 -9.08 12.01
N ALA A 183 6.59 -8.37 10.97
CA ALA A 183 7.92 -7.74 10.91
C ALA A 183 8.13 -6.66 11.98
N ARG A 184 7.09 -5.88 12.28
CA ARG A 184 7.14 -4.70 13.16
C ARG A 184 5.96 -4.68 14.12
N ALA A 185 6.16 -4.19 15.33
CA ALA A 185 5.06 -3.94 16.25
C ALA A 185 4.18 -2.82 15.73
N ARG A 186 2.87 -2.86 16.01
CA ARG A 186 1.93 -1.78 15.68
C ARG A 186 1.89 -1.36 14.19
N SER A 187 2.21 -2.27 13.26
CA SER A 187 2.19 -2.03 11.82
C SER A 187 0.90 -2.49 11.11
N THR A 188 -0.15 -2.81 11.87
CA THR A 188 -1.43 -3.25 11.30
C THR A 188 -2.43 -2.09 11.22
N PHE A 189 -2.65 -1.60 10.00
CA PHE A 189 -3.65 -0.57 9.70
C PHE A 189 -4.85 -1.16 8.97
N GLY A 190 -6.01 -0.52 9.15
CA GLY A 190 -7.26 -0.88 8.48
C GLY A 190 -7.22 -0.65 6.97
N GLY A 191 -8.13 -1.30 6.25
CA GLY A 191 -8.30 -1.15 4.81
C GLY A 191 -9.75 -0.83 4.44
N GLU A 192 -10.07 -0.83 3.15
CA GLU A 192 -11.41 -0.48 2.65
C GLU A 192 -12.52 -1.39 3.22
N PHE A 193 -12.24 -2.69 3.36
CA PHE A 193 -13.21 -3.66 3.89
C PHE A 193 -13.28 -3.66 5.42
N LEU A 194 -12.16 -3.48 6.11
CA LEU A 194 -12.11 -3.33 7.56
C LEU A 194 -11.34 -2.04 7.93
N PRO A 195 -12.03 -0.89 7.99
CA PRO A 195 -11.43 0.36 8.43
C PRO A 195 -11.02 0.30 9.91
N GLU A 196 -10.12 1.20 10.32
CA GLU A 196 -9.71 1.30 11.72
C GLU A 196 -10.89 1.63 12.64
N CYS A 197 -10.83 1.12 13.87
CA CYS A 197 -11.83 1.25 14.92
C CYS A 197 -13.24 0.78 14.52
N LYS A 198 -13.36 -0.03 13.45
CA LYS A 198 -14.59 -0.74 13.11
C LYS A 198 -14.47 -2.19 13.54
N LYS A 199 -15.55 -2.66 14.18
CA LYS A 199 -15.67 -4.03 14.65
C LYS A 199 -16.42 -4.86 13.61
N LEU A 200 -15.85 -5.99 13.24
CA LEU A 200 -16.43 -6.97 12.33
C LEU A 200 -16.62 -8.30 13.09
N VAL A 201 -17.82 -8.87 13.03
CA VAL A 201 -18.08 -10.22 13.53
C VAL A 201 -18.03 -11.18 12.36
N ILE A 202 -17.24 -12.24 12.48
CA ILE A 202 -17.05 -13.22 11.41
C ILE A 202 -18.30 -14.11 11.31
N PRO A 203 -18.98 -14.15 10.15
CA PRO A 203 -20.13 -15.03 9.94
C PRO A 203 -19.75 -16.51 10.04
N GLN A 204 -20.76 -17.37 10.11
CA GLN A 204 -20.55 -18.81 9.92
C GLN A 204 -19.93 -19.09 8.54
N ASP A 205 -19.12 -20.14 8.47
CA ASP A 205 -18.44 -20.61 7.26
C ASP A 205 -17.44 -19.62 6.61
N LYS A 206 -17.10 -18.53 7.32
CA LYS A 206 -16.16 -17.51 6.85
C LYS A 206 -14.92 -17.42 7.73
N LEU A 207 -13.83 -16.91 7.16
CA LEU A 207 -12.57 -16.65 7.83
C LEU A 207 -12.06 -15.25 7.48
N PHE A 208 -11.37 -14.62 8.43
CA PHE A 208 -10.58 -13.41 8.20
C PHE A 208 -9.09 -13.77 8.20
N VAL A 209 -8.40 -13.48 7.10
CA VAL A 209 -7.01 -13.86 6.89
C VAL A 209 -6.15 -12.64 6.56
N MET A 210 -4.92 -12.62 7.05
CA MET A 210 -3.99 -11.52 6.82
C MET A 210 -2.59 -12.02 6.48
N GLY A 211 -1.83 -11.23 5.72
CA GLY A 211 -0.42 -11.50 5.49
C GLY A 211 0.42 -11.10 6.68
N ASP A 212 1.49 -11.84 6.95
CA ASP A 212 2.42 -11.50 8.04
C ASP A 212 3.19 -10.20 7.73
N ASN A 213 3.34 -9.87 6.45
CA ASN A 213 3.78 -8.56 6.01
C ASN A 213 2.55 -7.63 5.91
N ARG A 214 2.23 -6.96 7.02
CA ARG A 214 1.02 -6.14 7.16
C ARG A 214 0.90 -5.00 6.16
N THR A 215 1.99 -4.43 5.68
CA THR A 215 1.96 -3.33 4.70
C THR A 215 2.05 -3.83 3.27
N GLY A 216 2.75 -4.93 3.01
CA GLY A 216 2.94 -5.49 1.67
C GLY A 216 2.04 -6.69 1.30
N SER A 217 0.79 -6.74 1.79
CA SER A 217 -0.08 -7.90 1.57
C SER A 217 -1.50 -7.53 1.15
N SER A 218 -1.93 -8.05 -0.01
CA SER A 218 -3.34 -8.14 -0.38
C SER A 218 -4.04 -9.18 0.51
N ASP A 219 -4.89 -8.72 1.43
CA ASP A 219 -5.56 -9.59 2.41
C ASP A 219 -6.96 -9.11 2.80
N SER A 220 -7.56 -9.74 3.84
CA SER A 220 -8.96 -9.54 4.22
C SER A 220 -9.31 -8.10 4.58
N ARG A 221 -8.35 -7.22 4.86
CA ARG A 221 -8.61 -5.80 5.13
C ARG A 221 -9.07 -5.02 3.89
N TYR A 222 -8.74 -5.51 2.70
CA TYR A 222 -8.96 -4.83 1.41
C TYR A 222 -9.77 -5.74 0.48
N ASP A 223 -9.21 -6.08 -0.68
CA ASP A 223 -9.92 -6.75 -1.77
C ASP A 223 -10.24 -8.22 -1.47
N VAL A 224 -9.44 -8.93 -0.66
CA VAL A 224 -9.71 -10.35 -0.36
C VAL A 224 -11.01 -10.47 0.44
N GLN A 225 -11.24 -9.56 1.41
CA GLN A 225 -12.36 -9.61 2.34
C GLN A 225 -12.42 -10.96 3.08
N LEU A 226 -13.61 -11.43 3.46
CA LEU A 226 -13.78 -12.75 4.07
C LEU A 226 -13.68 -13.87 3.03
N ILE A 227 -13.05 -14.98 3.40
CA ILE A 227 -12.93 -16.18 2.56
C ILE A 227 -13.79 -17.32 3.10
N ASP A 228 -14.23 -18.23 2.23
CA ASP A 228 -14.97 -19.44 2.62
C ASP A 228 -14.01 -20.57 3.01
N PHE A 229 -14.42 -21.46 3.93
CA PHE A 229 -13.66 -22.68 4.20
C PHE A 229 -13.47 -23.54 2.94
N SER A 230 -14.44 -23.52 2.02
CA SER A 230 -14.38 -24.26 0.76
C SER A 230 -13.30 -23.77 -0.21
N ASP A 231 -12.81 -22.53 -0.03
CA ASP A 231 -11.77 -21.96 -0.88
C ASP A 231 -10.38 -22.43 -0.47
N ILE A 232 -10.23 -22.99 0.73
CA ILE A 232 -8.96 -23.48 1.25
C ILE A 232 -8.58 -24.77 0.54
N THR A 233 -7.38 -24.78 -0.04
CA THR A 233 -6.78 -25.97 -0.64
C THR A 233 -5.81 -26.66 0.30
N HIS A 234 -5.11 -25.89 1.15
CA HIS A 234 -4.09 -26.43 2.06
C HIS A 234 -4.00 -25.62 3.35
N VAL A 235 -3.51 -26.27 4.41
CA VAL A 235 -3.26 -25.67 5.71
C VAL A 235 -1.89 -26.07 6.28
N ILE A 236 -1.20 -25.11 6.89
CA ILE A 236 -0.02 -25.30 7.73
C ILE A 236 -0.46 -25.01 9.18
N PRO A 237 -0.73 -26.06 9.97
CA PRO A 237 -1.16 -25.92 11.36
C PRO A 237 -0.21 -25.07 12.20
N PHE A 238 -0.72 -24.22 13.08
CA PHE A 238 0.07 -23.29 13.89
C PHE A 238 1.15 -24.01 14.72
N ASP A 239 0.80 -25.14 15.34
CA ASP A 239 1.77 -25.95 16.09
C ASP A 239 2.87 -26.56 15.21
N ASN A 240 2.61 -26.77 13.92
CA ASN A 240 3.63 -27.24 12.97
C ASN A 240 4.57 -26.11 12.51
N GLN A 241 4.25 -24.86 12.81
CA GLN A 241 5.10 -23.69 12.51
C GLN A 241 6.23 -23.55 13.55
N LYS A 242 5.99 -23.95 14.80
CA LYS A 242 6.98 -23.89 15.88
C LYS A 242 8.23 -24.73 15.57
N GLY A 243 9.41 -24.19 15.90
CA GLY A 243 10.73 -24.72 15.59
C GLY A 243 11.15 -24.68 14.11
N LYS A 244 10.24 -24.31 13.20
CA LYS A 244 10.48 -24.33 11.74
C LYS A 244 10.38 -22.94 11.12
N LEU A 245 9.30 -22.24 11.42
CA LEU A 245 8.90 -20.95 10.86
C LEU A 245 8.96 -19.81 11.87
N ASP A 246 9.09 -20.13 13.15
CA ASP A 246 9.18 -19.18 14.26
C ASP A 246 10.59 -18.62 14.49
N LYS A 247 11.59 -19.07 13.75
CA LYS A 247 12.99 -18.59 13.88
C LYS A 247 13.14 -17.10 13.64
N ASN A 248 12.26 -16.52 12.81
CA ASN A 248 12.25 -15.10 12.49
C ASN A 248 11.18 -14.33 13.27
N TRP A 249 10.48 -14.99 14.19
CA TRP A 249 9.50 -14.30 15.02
C TRP A 249 10.21 -13.37 15.99
N ARG A 250 9.66 -12.16 16.11
CA ARG A 250 10.15 -11.16 17.04
C ARG A 250 9.58 -11.39 18.43
N ASP A 251 10.24 -10.82 19.42
CA ASP A 251 9.64 -10.65 20.74
C ASP A 251 8.49 -9.64 20.65
N SER A 252 7.29 -10.05 21.05
CA SER A 252 6.08 -9.22 21.05
C SER A 252 5.64 -8.78 22.45
N THR A 253 6.42 -9.14 23.49
CA THR A 253 6.10 -8.87 24.90
C THR A 253 5.83 -7.39 25.18
N ASN A 254 6.51 -6.50 24.45
CA ASN A 254 6.45 -5.06 24.66
C ASN A 254 5.55 -4.31 23.67
N ASP A 255 4.84 -4.99 22.76
CA ASP A 255 4.10 -4.32 21.67
C ASP A 255 3.01 -3.35 22.15
N LEU A 256 2.47 -3.63 23.34
CA LEU A 256 1.43 -2.81 23.95
C LEU A 256 1.99 -1.53 24.57
N LEU A 257 3.29 -1.45 24.84
CA LEU A 257 3.91 -0.26 25.41
C LEU A 257 3.93 0.88 24.39
N GLU A 258 3.69 2.10 24.84
CA GLU A 258 3.76 3.30 23.99
C GLU A 258 5.14 3.52 23.38
N SER A 259 6.22 3.11 24.09
CA SER A 259 7.59 3.14 23.57
C SER A 259 7.81 2.24 22.35
N SER A 260 6.88 1.33 22.07
CA SER A 260 6.93 0.42 20.92
C SER A 260 6.21 0.98 19.70
N LYS A 261 5.59 2.17 19.80
CA LYS A 261 5.08 2.87 18.62
C LYS A 261 6.23 3.18 17.69
N ILE A 262 6.05 2.83 16.42
CA ILE A 262 7.02 3.08 15.38
C ILE A 262 7.21 4.60 15.22
N HIS A 263 8.46 5.06 15.22
CA HIS A 263 8.80 6.45 14.99
C HIS A 263 9.54 6.60 13.66
N LEU A 264 9.04 7.49 12.80
CA LEU A 264 9.68 7.80 11.53
C LEU A 264 10.90 8.70 11.76
N ASP A 265 12.09 8.20 11.47
CA ASP A 265 13.27 9.04 11.36
C ASP A 265 13.26 9.78 10.02
N LYS A 266 13.00 11.09 10.07
CA LYS A 266 12.90 11.94 8.88
C LYS A 266 14.19 12.04 8.08
N PHE A 267 15.36 11.92 8.70
CA PHE A 267 16.63 12.01 7.99
C PHE A 267 16.96 10.70 7.28
N VAL A 268 16.68 9.56 7.92
CA VAL A 268 16.76 8.25 7.25
C VAL A 268 15.77 8.20 6.07
N TYR A 269 14.54 8.68 6.26
CA TYR A 269 13.55 8.74 5.18
C TYR A 269 14.04 9.61 4.00
N LEU A 270 14.56 10.80 4.28
CA LEU A 270 15.11 11.69 3.24
C LEU A 270 16.31 11.04 2.51
N GLU A 271 17.19 10.34 3.23
CA GLU A 271 18.30 9.61 2.62
C GLU A 271 17.81 8.53 1.65
N LEU A 272 16.86 7.70 2.07
CA LEU A 272 16.26 6.66 1.23
C LEU A 272 15.56 7.25 0.01
N LEU A 273 14.82 8.36 0.19
CA LEU A 273 14.15 9.07 -0.89
C LEU A 273 15.14 9.63 -1.90
N ASN A 274 16.20 10.27 -1.42
CA ASN A 274 17.25 10.80 -2.28
C ASN A 274 18.00 9.71 -3.03
N LYS A 275 18.22 8.54 -2.41
CA LYS A 275 18.77 7.37 -3.12
C LYS A 275 17.88 6.96 -4.29
N LYS A 276 16.55 6.84 -4.08
CA LYS A 276 15.59 6.54 -5.16
C LYS A 276 15.58 7.61 -6.24
N ARG A 277 15.64 8.89 -5.89
CA ARG A 277 15.70 10.01 -6.85
C ARG A 277 16.95 9.94 -7.72
N VAL A 278 18.13 9.73 -7.11
CA VAL A 278 19.40 9.61 -7.83
C VAL A 278 19.42 8.38 -8.74
N GLU A 279 18.90 7.23 -8.29
CA GLU A 279 18.74 6.03 -9.11
C GLU A 279 17.87 6.29 -10.38
N ASN A 280 16.97 7.27 -10.32
CA ASN A 280 16.12 7.69 -11.44
C ASN A 280 16.64 8.96 -12.16
N GLY A 281 17.90 9.35 -11.94
CA GLY A 281 18.54 10.48 -12.64
C GLY A 281 18.10 11.86 -12.17
N LEU A 282 17.46 11.97 -10.99
CA LEU A 282 16.99 13.22 -10.42
C LEU A 282 17.96 13.78 -9.36
N LYS A 283 17.87 15.08 -9.12
CA LYS A 283 18.62 15.74 -8.04
C LYS A 283 18.06 15.32 -6.67
N PRO A 284 18.94 15.20 -5.64
CA PRO A 284 18.48 14.98 -4.27
C PRO A 284 17.73 16.21 -3.76
N LEU A 285 16.67 15.96 -2.99
CA LEU A 285 15.91 16.96 -2.24
C LEU A 285 16.72 17.45 -1.05
N LYS A 286 16.55 18.73 -0.73
CA LYS A 286 17.13 19.37 0.46
C LYS A 286 16.08 19.46 1.56
N TYR A 287 16.46 19.12 2.77
CA TYR A 287 15.61 19.34 3.93
C TYR A 287 15.37 20.83 4.17
N GLN A 288 14.12 21.21 4.41
CA GLN A 288 13.67 22.58 4.66
C GLN A 288 12.83 22.65 5.94
N PRO A 289 13.33 23.25 7.03
CA PRO A 289 12.61 23.33 8.31
C PRO A 289 11.22 23.99 8.24
N LYS A 290 11.04 24.97 7.34
CA LYS A 290 9.73 25.63 7.17
C LYS A 290 8.69 24.69 6.57
N LEU A 291 9.08 23.81 5.66
CA LEU A 291 8.17 22.80 5.10
C LEU A 291 7.77 21.77 6.15
N GLU A 292 8.68 21.35 7.04
CA GLU A 292 8.31 20.50 8.18
C GLU A 292 7.32 21.20 9.12
N LEU A 293 7.56 22.48 9.44
CA LEU A 293 6.63 23.22 10.30
C LEU A 293 5.26 23.37 9.64
N SER A 294 5.22 23.64 8.33
CA SER A 294 3.98 23.69 7.54
C SER A 294 3.25 22.35 7.55
N ALA A 295 3.96 21.25 7.32
CA ALA A 295 3.43 19.89 7.38
C ALA A 295 2.87 19.56 8.77
N LYS A 296 3.56 19.98 9.83
CA LYS A 296 3.09 19.80 11.21
C LYS A 296 1.77 20.52 11.47
N LEU A 297 1.68 21.79 11.09
CA LEU A 297 0.43 22.58 11.22
C LEU A 297 -0.71 21.94 10.43
N ARG A 298 -0.43 21.43 9.23
CA ARG A 298 -1.42 20.68 8.43
C ARG A 298 -1.92 19.44 9.17
N GLY A 299 -1.01 18.60 9.67
CA GLY A 299 -1.39 17.39 10.42
C GLY A 299 -2.22 17.70 11.67
N GLU A 300 -1.86 18.74 12.43
CA GLU A 300 -2.62 19.16 13.62
C GLU A 300 -4.05 19.61 13.27
N ILE A 301 -4.23 20.30 12.14
CA ILE A 301 -5.55 20.75 11.68
C ILE A 301 -6.37 19.58 11.11
N MET A 302 -5.75 18.67 10.35
CA MET A 302 -6.40 17.45 9.87
C MET A 302 -6.99 16.66 11.05
N LEU A 303 -6.24 16.47 12.13
CA LEU A 303 -6.73 15.77 13.32
C LEU A 303 -7.82 16.57 14.06
N ARG A 304 -7.60 17.89 14.27
CA ARG A 304 -8.54 18.73 15.05
C ARG A 304 -9.93 18.81 14.43
N PHE A 305 -10.01 18.89 13.10
CA PHE A 305 -11.27 18.99 12.36
C PHE A 305 -11.73 17.63 11.81
N ASP A 306 -10.98 16.57 12.15
CA ASP A 306 -11.17 15.22 11.64
C ASP A 306 -11.09 15.14 10.11
N ASP A 307 -10.43 16.10 9.46
CA ASP A 307 -10.44 16.39 8.03
C ASP A 307 -9.18 15.86 7.32
N PHE A 308 -9.08 14.54 7.16
CA PHE A 308 -7.97 13.91 6.41
C PHE A 308 -8.21 14.00 4.89
N SER A 309 -8.04 15.19 4.32
CA SER A 309 -8.18 15.46 2.89
C SER A 309 -7.24 16.57 2.41
N PHE A 310 -6.88 16.56 1.13
CA PHE A 310 -6.04 17.59 0.52
C PHE A 310 -6.75 18.94 0.49
N GLU A 311 -8.02 18.92 0.10
CA GLU A 311 -8.90 20.06 -0.12
C GLU A 311 -9.24 20.81 1.17
N ALA A 312 -9.00 20.17 2.33
CA ALA A 312 -9.36 20.71 3.63
C ALA A 312 -10.86 21.06 3.69
N SER A 313 -11.71 20.14 3.25
CA SER A 313 -13.14 20.38 3.01
C SER A 313 -13.91 20.88 4.23
N ARG A 314 -13.48 20.52 5.44
CA ARG A 314 -14.10 20.95 6.71
C ARG A 314 -13.37 22.12 7.35
N SER A 315 -12.04 22.10 7.31
CA SER A 315 -11.21 23.10 8.01
C SER A 315 -10.95 24.36 7.18
N GLY A 316 -10.99 24.26 5.85
CA GLY A 316 -10.54 25.30 4.92
C GLY A 316 -9.03 25.58 4.98
N TYR A 317 -8.27 24.82 5.77
CA TYR A 317 -6.86 25.06 6.04
C TYR A 317 -5.99 24.22 5.10
N THR A 318 -5.82 24.71 3.87
CA THR A 318 -5.08 24.01 2.81
C THR A 318 -3.56 24.06 2.99
N MET A 319 -2.84 23.34 2.14
CA MET A 319 -1.37 23.36 2.12
C MET A 319 -0.86 24.78 1.89
N GLU A 320 -1.45 25.52 0.95
CA GLU A 320 -1.07 26.91 0.66
C GLU A 320 -1.20 27.78 1.91
N LYS A 321 -2.28 27.60 2.68
CA LYS A 321 -2.49 28.35 3.91
C LYS A 321 -1.42 28.04 4.95
N ALA A 322 -1.05 26.77 5.10
CA ALA A 322 0.02 26.38 6.01
C ALA A 322 1.39 26.94 5.60
N LEU A 323 1.72 26.93 4.30
CA LEU A 323 2.94 27.53 3.76
C LEU A 323 2.99 29.04 4.03
N GLN A 324 1.86 29.75 3.83
CA GLN A 324 1.75 31.17 4.15
C GLN A 324 1.98 31.47 5.64
N ASP A 325 1.40 30.66 6.53
CA ASP A 325 1.48 30.87 7.98
C ASP A 325 2.92 30.66 8.52
N VAL A 326 3.74 29.86 7.83
CA VAL A 326 5.18 29.72 8.12
C VAL A 326 6.08 30.66 7.31
N SER A 327 5.49 31.60 6.58
CA SER A 327 6.21 32.53 5.70
C SER A 327 7.14 31.80 4.72
N TYR A 328 6.62 30.75 4.09
CA TYR A 328 7.28 30.00 3.03
C TYR A 328 6.58 30.26 1.69
N SER A 329 7.37 30.43 0.63
CA SER A 329 6.87 30.65 -0.72
C SER A 329 7.80 29.98 -1.74
N ASN A 330 7.22 29.21 -2.65
CA ASN A 330 7.91 28.70 -3.84
C ASN A 330 6.91 28.63 -5.00
N ILE A 331 7.34 28.23 -6.19
CA ILE A 331 6.50 28.23 -7.41
C ILE A 331 5.66 26.96 -7.53
N THR A 332 6.24 25.83 -7.16
CA THR A 332 5.54 24.56 -7.07
C THR A 332 5.57 24.04 -5.65
N TRP A 333 4.51 23.35 -5.28
CA TRP A 333 4.38 22.66 -4.02
C TRP A 333 3.56 21.39 -4.20
N GLY A 334 3.81 20.42 -3.32
CA GLY A 334 3.06 19.18 -3.28
C GLY A 334 2.91 18.67 -1.86
N GLU A 335 1.80 17.99 -1.58
CA GLU A 335 1.52 17.36 -0.30
C GLU A 335 1.31 15.84 -0.47
N ILE A 336 1.76 15.06 0.50
CA ILE A 336 1.30 13.67 0.72
C ILE A 336 0.96 13.51 2.21
N PRO A 337 -0.33 13.42 2.58
CA PRO A 337 -0.75 12.95 3.88
C PRO A 337 -0.81 11.42 3.90
N THR A 338 -0.41 10.82 5.00
CA THR A 338 -0.46 9.37 5.24
C THR A 338 -0.92 9.11 6.67
N GLN A 339 -1.87 8.21 6.85
CA GLN A 339 -2.35 7.79 8.16
C GLN A 339 -1.63 6.51 8.59
N GLY A 340 -1.09 6.49 9.81
CA GLY A 340 -0.47 5.33 10.44
C GLY A 340 0.91 5.60 11.03
N TYR A 341 1.50 4.53 11.57
CA TYR A 341 2.84 4.49 12.16
C TYR A 341 3.77 3.73 11.22
N PHE A 342 4.83 4.38 10.76
CA PHE A 342 5.73 3.81 9.75
C PHE A 342 7.18 4.06 10.07
N GLU A 343 8.02 3.07 9.79
CA GLU A 343 9.47 3.29 9.69
C GLU A 343 9.78 3.98 8.36
N ALA A 344 10.99 4.53 8.23
CA ALA A 344 11.42 5.23 7.03
C ALA A 344 11.38 4.32 5.80
N GLU A 345 11.89 3.10 5.92
CA GLU A 345 11.90 2.08 4.89
C GLU A 345 10.49 1.66 4.49
N GLU A 346 9.60 1.48 5.47
CA GLU A 346 8.23 1.03 5.22
C GLU A 346 7.40 2.11 4.50
N LEU A 347 7.50 3.36 4.96
CA LEU A 347 6.79 4.48 4.33
C LEU A 347 7.24 4.68 2.88
N ILE A 348 8.55 4.66 2.62
CA ILE A 348 9.05 4.89 1.27
C ILE A 348 8.75 3.70 0.35
N GLU A 349 8.89 2.46 0.83
CA GLU A 349 8.55 1.28 0.02
C GLU A 349 7.07 1.31 -0.34
N GLY A 350 6.18 1.52 0.63
CA GLY A 350 4.74 1.62 0.40
C GLY A 350 4.35 2.72 -0.59
N LEU A 351 4.95 3.92 -0.50
CA LEU A 351 4.65 5.00 -1.44
C LEU A 351 5.18 4.74 -2.86
N PHE A 352 6.27 3.97 -3.01
CA PHE A 352 6.83 3.59 -4.31
C PHE A 352 6.12 2.40 -4.97
N GLU A 353 5.35 1.62 -4.21
CA GLU A 353 4.52 0.54 -4.75
C GLU A 353 3.39 1.08 -5.64
N PHE A 354 2.83 2.24 -5.29
CA PHE A 354 1.75 2.86 -6.06
C PHE A 354 2.29 3.77 -7.18
N PRO A 355 1.82 3.64 -8.44
CA PRO A 355 2.28 4.46 -9.56
C PRO A 355 2.19 5.97 -9.32
N GLU A 356 1.11 6.41 -8.67
CA GLU A 356 0.85 7.81 -8.33
C GLU A 356 1.85 8.32 -7.29
N GLY A 357 2.10 7.55 -6.23
CA GLY A 357 3.09 7.88 -5.20
C GLY A 357 4.50 7.96 -5.77
N LYS A 358 4.88 6.98 -6.62
CA LYS A 358 6.15 7.01 -7.35
C LYS A 358 6.29 8.24 -8.25
N LYS A 359 5.26 8.56 -9.05
CA LYS A 359 5.25 9.72 -9.94
C LYS A 359 5.44 11.01 -9.15
N PHE A 360 4.77 11.12 -8.01
CA PHE A 360 4.85 12.29 -7.15
C PHE A 360 6.24 12.43 -6.51
N LEU A 361 6.76 11.38 -5.86
CA LEU A 361 8.06 11.39 -5.18
C LEU A 361 9.25 11.58 -6.15
N LEU A 362 9.06 11.24 -7.44
CA LEU A 362 10.02 11.43 -8.52
C LEU A 362 9.71 12.66 -9.39
N ASN A 363 8.96 13.63 -8.88
CA ASN A 363 8.77 14.89 -9.59
C ASN A 363 10.11 15.63 -9.72
N PRO A 364 10.57 15.96 -10.95
CA PRO A 364 11.84 16.63 -11.19
C PRO A 364 11.86 18.09 -10.74
N ASP A 365 10.70 18.73 -10.61
CA ASP A 365 10.59 20.13 -10.26
C ASP A 365 10.82 20.37 -8.76
N ASP A 366 10.67 19.34 -7.93
CA ASP A 366 10.86 19.44 -6.49
C ASP A 366 12.35 19.47 -6.11
N GLU A 367 12.71 20.46 -5.28
CA GLU A 367 14.08 20.68 -4.79
C GLU A 367 14.18 20.60 -3.27
N GLU A 368 13.07 20.87 -2.56
CA GLU A 368 13.00 20.95 -1.11
C GLU A 368 11.94 20.01 -0.53
N PHE A 369 12.16 19.58 0.71
CA PHE A 369 11.34 18.59 1.40
C PHE A 369 11.20 18.91 2.89
N GLY A 370 10.02 18.66 3.43
CA GLY A 370 9.76 18.62 4.87
C GLY A 370 8.71 17.57 5.22
N ILE A 371 8.84 16.95 6.38
CA ILE A 371 7.93 15.90 6.85
C ILE A 371 7.67 16.05 8.34
N ALA A 372 6.42 15.86 8.76
CA ALA A 372 6.02 15.91 10.15
C ALA A 372 5.14 14.71 10.51
N GLN A 373 5.29 14.25 11.75
CA GLN A 373 4.43 13.24 12.37
C GLN A 373 3.60 13.93 13.46
N VAL A 374 2.29 13.73 13.43
CA VAL A 374 1.36 14.29 14.40
C VAL A 374 0.49 13.18 14.96
N PRO A 375 0.69 12.74 16.22
CA PRO A 375 -0.19 11.79 16.86
C PRO A 375 -1.51 12.45 17.26
N GLY A 376 -2.62 11.71 17.22
CA GLY A 376 -3.92 12.17 17.67
C GLY A 376 -5.02 11.16 17.40
N GLU A 377 -6.22 11.66 17.12
CA GLU A 377 -7.37 10.83 16.79
C GLU A 377 -8.02 11.32 15.50
N LEU A 378 -8.42 10.36 14.65
CA LEU A 378 -9.19 10.60 13.45
C LEU A 378 -10.44 9.71 13.50
N ASN A 379 -11.62 10.29 13.31
CA ASN A 379 -12.93 9.66 13.42
C ASN A 379 -13.14 8.93 14.76
N GLY A 380 -12.58 9.47 15.85
CA GLY A 380 -12.58 8.85 17.19
C GLY A 380 -11.69 7.61 17.30
N CYS A 381 -10.75 7.42 16.36
CA CYS A 381 -9.78 6.35 16.34
C CYS A 381 -8.36 6.89 16.58
N PRO A 382 -7.60 6.36 17.56
CA PRO A 382 -6.22 6.74 17.77
C PRO A 382 -5.37 6.42 16.54
N THR A 383 -4.59 7.40 16.08
CA THR A 383 -3.73 7.26 14.91
C THR A 383 -2.60 8.30 14.92
N GLN A 384 -1.76 8.23 13.90
CA GLN A 384 -0.76 9.23 13.59
C GLN A 384 -0.96 9.71 12.15
N VAL A 385 -0.95 11.03 11.96
CA VAL A 385 -0.94 11.65 10.63
C VAL A 385 0.49 12.05 10.30
N ILE A 386 0.98 11.56 9.17
CA ILE A 386 2.26 11.92 8.58
C ILE A 386 1.99 12.83 7.41
N VAL A 387 2.51 14.05 7.40
CA VAL A 387 2.36 14.98 6.29
C VAL A 387 3.74 15.25 5.69
N GLN A 388 3.84 15.12 4.38
CA GLN A 388 5.02 15.45 3.60
C GLN A 388 4.73 16.64 2.71
N HIS A 389 5.57 17.67 2.77
CA HIS A 389 5.51 18.83 1.89
C HIS A 389 6.76 18.88 1.01
N PHE A 390 6.54 19.08 -0.28
CA PHE A 390 7.55 19.24 -1.30
C PHE A 390 7.42 20.62 -1.91
N ALA A 391 8.54 21.19 -2.34
CA ALA A 391 8.52 22.47 -3.02
C ALA A 391 9.65 22.57 -4.04
N GLY A 392 9.41 23.38 -5.07
CA GLY A 392 10.31 23.54 -6.21
C GLY A 392 10.22 24.93 -6.81
N TYR A 393 11.32 25.35 -7.44
CA TYR A 393 11.39 26.59 -8.18
C TYR A 393 11.47 26.30 -9.68
N ILE A 394 10.34 26.47 -10.38
CA ILE A 394 10.36 26.50 -11.85
C ILE A 394 10.68 27.93 -12.28
N PRO A 395 11.83 28.18 -12.92
CA PRO A 395 12.12 29.51 -13.45
C PRO A 395 11.10 29.84 -14.54
N PRO A 396 10.71 31.12 -14.69
CA PRO A 396 9.88 31.53 -15.81
C PRO A 396 10.61 31.26 -17.13
N ASN A 397 9.83 31.16 -18.20
CA ASN A 397 10.33 30.89 -19.54
C ASN A 397 9.78 31.93 -20.52
N TYR A 398 10.31 33.15 -20.42
CA TYR A 398 9.95 34.24 -21.32
C TYR A 398 10.64 34.05 -22.67
N SER A 399 9.87 34.05 -23.76
CA SER A 399 10.50 33.94 -25.08
C SER A 399 11.24 35.25 -25.42
N ALA A 400 12.34 35.14 -26.15
CA ALA A 400 13.06 36.32 -26.64
C ALA A 400 12.15 37.27 -27.44
N LYS A 401 11.14 36.72 -28.13
CA LYS A 401 10.14 37.48 -28.86
C LYS A 401 9.25 38.31 -27.93
N ASP A 402 8.84 37.78 -26.79
CA ASP A 402 7.99 38.49 -25.84
C ASP A 402 8.76 39.67 -25.20
N ILE A 403 10.01 39.43 -24.80
CA ILE A 403 10.90 40.47 -24.27
C ILE A 403 11.08 41.59 -25.32
N GLU A 404 11.34 41.21 -26.57
CA GLU A 404 11.54 42.19 -27.65
C GLU A 404 10.26 42.97 -27.98
N SER A 405 9.08 42.34 -27.87
CA SER A 405 7.79 43.02 -28.02
C SER A 405 7.60 44.12 -26.97
N TRP A 406 7.94 43.85 -25.71
CA TRP A 406 7.88 44.87 -24.64
C TRP A 406 8.92 45.98 -24.84
N LYS A 407 10.14 45.65 -25.29
CA LYS A 407 11.16 46.64 -25.63
C LYS A 407 10.72 47.56 -26.77
N SER A 408 10.12 46.98 -27.81
CA SER A 408 9.54 47.73 -28.93
C SER A 408 8.43 48.66 -28.45
N LEU A 409 7.54 48.18 -27.57
CA LEU A 409 6.52 49.03 -26.95
C LEU A 409 7.15 50.21 -26.18
N LEU A 410 8.15 49.95 -25.33
CA LEU A 410 8.85 51.00 -24.57
C LEU A 410 9.45 52.06 -25.50
N LYS A 411 10.15 51.61 -26.55
CA LYS A 411 10.76 52.48 -27.55
C LYS A 411 9.72 53.35 -28.26
N ASN A 412 8.62 52.75 -28.73
CA ASN A 412 7.55 53.47 -29.41
C ASN A 412 6.91 54.52 -28.49
N LEU A 413 6.66 54.19 -27.21
CA LEU A 413 6.12 55.13 -26.24
C LEU A 413 7.08 56.30 -25.98
N GLN A 414 8.39 56.05 -25.92
CA GLN A 414 9.41 57.09 -25.76
C GLN A 414 9.48 58.02 -26.97
N GLU A 415 9.38 57.48 -28.18
CA GLU A 415 9.42 58.26 -29.43
C GLU A 415 8.21 59.19 -29.56
N ILE A 416 7.00 58.73 -29.25
CA ILE A 416 5.78 59.53 -29.41
C ILE A 416 5.54 60.52 -28.27
N LYS A 417 6.14 60.30 -27.08
CA LYS A 417 5.86 61.09 -25.87
C LYS A 417 6.02 62.59 -26.10
N ALA A 418 7.15 63.02 -26.66
CA ALA A 418 7.42 64.44 -26.87
C ALA A 418 6.39 65.06 -27.84
N GLY A 419 6.00 64.33 -28.88
CA GLY A 419 5.00 64.79 -29.85
C GLY A 419 3.66 65.12 -29.20
N TRP A 420 3.14 64.22 -28.35
CA TRP A 420 1.88 64.44 -27.62
C TRP A 420 1.99 65.50 -26.51
N GLN A 421 3.16 65.66 -25.90
CA GLN A 421 3.38 66.69 -24.89
C GLN A 421 3.40 68.10 -25.50
N ASN A 422 4.02 68.27 -26.66
CA ASN A 422 4.13 69.56 -27.36
C ASN A 422 2.79 70.13 -27.81
N LEU A 423 1.73 69.32 -27.89
CA LEU A 423 0.37 69.82 -28.19
C LEU A 423 -0.12 70.81 -27.12
N LYS A 424 0.42 70.75 -25.90
CA LYS A 424 0.11 71.70 -24.82
C LYS A 424 0.62 73.12 -25.10
N ASP A 425 1.63 73.25 -25.96
CA ASP A 425 2.21 74.54 -26.34
C ASP A 425 1.38 75.23 -27.45
N LEU A 426 0.47 74.49 -28.10
CA LEU A 426 -0.46 75.03 -29.10
C LEU A 426 -1.70 75.60 -28.40
N GLU A 427 -1.57 76.79 -27.81
CA GLU A 427 -2.55 77.39 -26.88
C GLU A 427 -4.01 77.26 -27.35
N LYS A 428 -4.33 77.61 -28.60
CA LYS A 428 -5.69 77.49 -29.14
C LYS A 428 -6.17 76.04 -29.26
N PHE A 429 -5.33 75.16 -29.79
CA PHE A 429 -5.65 73.74 -29.97
C PHE A 429 -5.83 73.04 -28.61
N TYR A 430 -4.93 73.32 -27.67
CA TYR A 430 -4.97 72.73 -26.35
C TYR A 430 -6.20 73.17 -25.55
N GLN A 431 -6.66 74.41 -25.67
CA GLN A 431 -7.90 74.84 -25.01
C GLN A 431 -9.13 74.10 -25.55
N GLU A 432 -9.16 73.78 -26.85
CA GLU A 432 -10.28 73.09 -27.50
C GLU A 432 -10.28 71.57 -27.21
N GLU A 433 -9.10 70.93 -27.16
CA GLU A 433 -8.96 69.47 -27.03
C GLU A 433 -8.27 69.03 -25.71
N LYS A 434 -8.32 69.88 -24.68
CA LYS A 434 -7.59 69.71 -23.40
C LYS A 434 -7.73 68.31 -22.77
N ILE A 435 -8.95 67.80 -22.73
CA ILE A 435 -9.28 66.52 -22.06
C ILE A 435 -8.53 65.37 -22.73
N ASP A 436 -8.57 65.32 -24.06
CA ASP A 436 -7.94 64.26 -24.85
C ASP A 436 -6.41 64.37 -24.82
N VAL A 437 -5.88 65.60 -24.94
CA VAL A 437 -4.44 65.87 -24.84
C VAL A 437 -3.90 65.48 -23.46
N ASP A 438 -4.60 65.77 -22.38
CA ASP A 438 -4.17 65.35 -21.04
C ASP A 438 -4.27 63.84 -20.85
N ARG A 439 -5.38 63.22 -21.29
CA ARG A 439 -5.61 61.79 -21.11
C ARG A 439 -4.60 60.94 -21.87
N ILE A 440 -4.28 61.28 -23.13
CA ILE A 440 -3.28 60.52 -23.89
C ILE A 440 -1.89 60.61 -23.25
N ASN A 441 -1.53 61.79 -22.73
CA ASN A 441 -0.26 61.99 -22.02
C ASN A 441 -0.22 61.23 -20.68
N GLU A 442 -1.34 61.17 -19.96
CA GLU A 442 -1.48 60.36 -18.73
C GLU A 442 -1.28 58.87 -19.03
N ILE A 443 -1.97 58.34 -20.05
CA ILE A 443 -1.85 56.94 -20.46
C ILE A 443 -0.41 56.61 -20.85
N ILE A 444 0.21 57.42 -21.72
CA ILE A 444 1.60 57.21 -22.15
C ILE A 444 2.55 57.22 -20.94
N GLN A 445 2.39 58.18 -20.02
CA GLN A 445 3.25 58.27 -18.84
C GLN A 445 3.04 57.09 -17.88
N PHE A 446 1.79 56.64 -17.69
CA PHE A 446 1.48 55.46 -16.88
C PHE A 446 2.10 54.19 -17.47
N ARG A 447 2.02 53.98 -18.79
CA ARG A 447 2.66 52.85 -19.47
C ARG A 447 4.18 52.92 -19.37
N LEU A 448 4.78 54.10 -19.58
CA LEU A 448 6.23 54.33 -19.41
C LEU A 448 6.75 54.06 -18.00
N ASN A 449 5.92 54.22 -16.97
CA ASN A 449 6.30 53.93 -15.59
C ASN A 449 6.31 52.42 -15.27
N ASN A 450 5.52 51.61 -15.98
CA ASN A 450 5.31 50.19 -15.69
C ASN A 450 6.11 49.26 -16.62
N VAL A 451 6.15 49.56 -17.93
CA VAL A 451 6.82 48.72 -18.93
C VAL A 451 8.30 48.42 -18.60
N PRO A 452 9.13 49.38 -18.13
CA PRO A 452 10.54 49.08 -17.81
C PRO A 452 10.72 48.03 -16.72
N ARG A 453 9.82 47.99 -15.72
CA ARG A 453 9.88 47.00 -14.63
C ARG A 453 9.60 45.60 -15.15
N ILE A 454 8.60 45.47 -16.02
CA ILE A 454 8.25 44.20 -16.69
C ILE A 454 9.43 43.70 -17.53
N ILE A 455 10.03 44.55 -18.35
CA ILE A 455 11.21 44.19 -19.16
C ILE A 455 12.34 43.72 -18.24
N SER A 456 12.68 44.50 -17.20
CA SER A 456 13.77 44.17 -16.29
C SER A 456 13.56 42.81 -15.61
N ARG A 457 12.34 42.47 -15.19
CA ARG A 457 12.05 41.15 -14.61
C ARG A 457 12.12 40.03 -15.63
N MET A 458 11.57 40.24 -16.82
CA MET A 458 11.61 39.23 -17.87
C MET A 458 13.06 38.95 -18.32
N GLU A 459 13.91 39.98 -18.42
CA GLU A 459 15.34 39.83 -18.72
C GLU A 459 16.12 39.17 -17.60
N ALA A 460 15.77 39.44 -16.33
CA ALA A 460 16.32 38.74 -15.17
C ALA A 460 15.80 37.31 -15.01
N ASN A 461 14.87 36.88 -15.87
CA ASN A 461 14.16 35.60 -15.78
C ASN A 461 13.51 35.39 -14.40
N GLU A 462 12.87 36.44 -13.89
CA GLU A 462 12.13 36.47 -12.63
C GLU A 462 10.62 36.47 -12.87
N TRP A 463 9.86 35.79 -12.03
CA TRP A 463 8.40 35.81 -12.11
C TRP A 463 7.85 37.23 -11.92
N LEU A 464 6.91 37.61 -12.80
CA LEU A 464 6.16 38.85 -12.65
C LEU A 464 5.30 38.81 -11.38
N THR A 465 5.27 39.91 -10.66
CA THR A 465 4.42 40.11 -9.49
C THR A 465 2.95 40.17 -9.90
N LYS A 466 2.05 39.98 -8.92
CA LYS A 466 0.60 40.15 -9.14
C LYS A 466 0.25 41.52 -9.71
N GLU A 467 0.90 42.58 -9.23
CA GLU A 467 0.70 43.96 -9.72
C GLU A 467 1.08 44.11 -11.20
N GLU A 468 2.23 43.57 -11.60
CA GLU A 468 2.68 43.60 -13.00
C GLU A 468 1.79 42.76 -13.91
N LEU A 469 1.33 41.59 -13.45
CA LEU A 469 0.36 40.77 -14.19
C LEU A 469 -0.98 41.49 -14.37
N ASP A 470 -1.45 42.19 -13.34
CA ASP A 470 -2.69 42.96 -13.42
C ASP A 470 -2.51 44.21 -14.32
N TYR A 471 -1.33 44.82 -14.35
CA TYR A 471 -0.99 45.84 -15.34
C TYR A 471 -1.03 45.27 -16.78
N ILE A 472 -0.43 44.10 -17.02
CA ILE A 472 -0.42 43.48 -18.37
C ILE A 472 -1.84 43.27 -18.89
N LYS A 473 -2.77 42.83 -18.02
CA LYS A 473 -4.19 42.70 -18.38
C LYS A 473 -4.83 44.05 -18.73
N GLN A 474 -4.42 45.13 -18.05
CA GLN A 474 -4.94 46.49 -18.27
C GLN A 474 -4.31 47.19 -19.49
N ASP A 475 -3.06 46.89 -19.83
CA ASP A 475 -2.31 47.57 -20.91
C ASP A 475 -3.03 47.50 -22.26
N LYS A 476 -3.74 46.39 -22.52
CA LYS A 476 -4.57 46.24 -23.73
C LYS A 476 -5.63 47.35 -23.83
N ASN A 477 -6.38 47.58 -22.76
CA ASN A 477 -7.43 48.60 -22.73
C ASN A 477 -6.84 50.01 -22.83
N LEU A 478 -5.71 50.25 -22.15
CA LEU A 478 -4.98 51.52 -22.22
C LEU A 478 -4.47 51.78 -23.63
N SER A 479 -3.97 50.75 -24.32
CA SER A 479 -3.51 50.86 -25.70
C SER A 479 -4.63 51.16 -26.68
N GLU A 480 -5.80 50.54 -26.51
CA GLU A 480 -6.99 50.82 -27.32
C GLU A 480 -7.48 52.25 -27.10
N GLU A 481 -7.57 52.69 -25.84
CA GLU A 481 -7.95 54.06 -25.48
C GLU A 481 -6.96 55.10 -26.06
N GLN A 482 -5.65 54.86 -25.91
CA GLN A 482 -4.61 55.71 -26.48
C GLN A 482 -4.77 55.87 -27.99
N ASN A 483 -5.03 54.77 -28.72
CA ASN A 483 -5.20 54.80 -30.17
C ASN A 483 -6.47 55.56 -30.58
N GLN A 484 -7.58 55.39 -29.86
CA GLN A 484 -8.82 56.13 -30.13
C GLN A 484 -8.66 57.64 -29.94
N ILE A 485 -7.97 58.03 -28.87
CA ILE A 485 -7.68 59.45 -28.61
C ILE A 485 -6.74 59.99 -29.69
N ALA A 486 -5.69 59.23 -30.05
CA ALA A 486 -4.77 59.62 -31.11
C ALA A 486 -5.48 59.84 -32.45
N ASP A 487 -6.36 58.92 -32.84
CA ASP A 487 -7.15 59.03 -34.07
C ASP A 487 -8.11 60.21 -34.07
N LYS A 488 -8.66 60.57 -32.90
CA LYS A 488 -9.51 61.75 -32.75
C LYS A 488 -8.70 63.03 -32.91
N LEU A 489 -7.58 63.14 -32.21
CA LEU A 489 -6.70 64.30 -32.26
C LEU A 489 -6.06 64.50 -33.63
N ASN A 490 -5.66 63.43 -34.33
CA ASN A 490 -5.07 63.51 -35.67
C ASN A 490 -6.05 63.98 -36.76
N LYS A 491 -7.36 63.95 -36.49
CA LYS A 491 -8.40 64.45 -37.41
C LYS A 491 -8.73 65.93 -37.21
N ARG A 492 -8.23 66.53 -36.12
CA ARG A 492 -8.37 67.94 -35.80
C ARG A 492 -7.18 68.71 -36.35
#